data_AF-A0A218Q3W2-F1
#
_entry.id   AF-A0A218Q3W2-F1
#
_cell.length_a   1.000
_cell.length_b   1.000
_cell.length_c   1.000
_cell.angle_alpha   90.00
_cell.angle_beta   90.00
_cell.angle_gamma   90.00
#
_symmetry.space_group_name_H-M   'P 1'
#
loop_
_entity.id
_entity.type
_entity.pdbx_description
1 polymer ?
#
loop_
_entity_poly.entity_id
_entity_poly.type
_entity_poly.pdbx_seq_one_letter_code
_entity_poly.pdbx_strand_id
1 'polypeptide(L)'
;MSLPLLQYKPSSQNHRVTSFGVADLNEDTPYIYRIEDVSSYTDIQSIIWAAYRQIFSEHEILKFNRQKTLESQLKTGSLSVRDFIRGLTKSEAFYRLVVSSNNNYRLVDITLKRLLGRASYNKEEEIAWSIVIATKGFGGFVDALVDSEEYTNSFGDNIVPYQRKRMEGRPHNLVTPRYGEDFREKVGTVETDWRFTLEKFYTRKFQEKRLPEGDPRKYADMAASMSGKGNYGQKLSAFDIDYLDAVPYRGGSRR
;
A
#
# COMPACT_ATOMS: atom_id res chain seq x y z
N MET A 1 -16.78 18.39 -35.55
CA MET A 1 -17.38 17.06 -35.35
C MET A 1 -16.82 16.45 -34.08
N SER A 2 -17.67 15.98 -33.15
CA SER A 2 -17.21 15.26 -31.96
C SER A 2 -16.81 13.84 -32.36
N LEU A 3 -15.53 13.49 -32.21
CA LEU A 3 -15.09 12.11 -32.40
C LEU A 3 -15.67 11.25 -31.27
N PRO A 4 -16.42 10.16 -31.57
CA PRO A 4 -16.91 9.25 -30.54
C PRO A 4 -15.74 8.48 -29.91
N LEU A 5 -15.92 8.03 -28.67
CA LEU A 5 -14.94 7.17 -28.00
C LEU A 5 -14.78 5.86 -28.78
N LEU A 6 -13.54 5.41 -28.96
CA LEU A 6 -13.26 4.13 -29.61
C LEU A 6 -13.89 2.99 -28.78
N GLN A 7 -14.56 2.06 -29.45
CA GLN A 7 -15.11 0.88 -28.78
C GLN A 7 -14.00 -0.08 -28.36
N TYR A 8 -14.10 -0.62 -27.15
CA TYR A 8 -13.17 -1.61 -26.61
C TYR A 8 -13.94 -2.75 -25.95
N LYS A 9 -13.35 -3.95 -25.94
CA LYS A 9 -13.99 -5.14 -25.33
C LYS A 9 -13.74 -5.16 -23.82
N PRO A 10 -14.78 -5.20 -22.99
CA PRO A 10 -14.58 -5.16 -21.54
C PRO A 10 -14.16 -6.55 -21.02
N SER A 11 -13.19 -6.57 -20.12
CA SER A 11 -12.62 -7.80 -19.54
C SER A 11 -13.45 -8.33 -18.36
N SER A 12 -13.22 -9.59 -17.98
CA SER A 12 -13.78 -10.18 -16.76
C SER A 12 -13.08 -9.57 -15.54
N GLN A 13 -13.81 -8.76 -14.78
CA GLN A 13 -13.34 -8.16 -13.53
C GLN A 13 -14.40 -8.35 -12.44
N ASN A 14 -13.96 -8.46 -11.18
CA ASN A 14 -14.83 -8.78 -10.04
C ASN A 14 -16.02 -7.82 -9.90
N HIS A 15 -15.80 -6.51 -10.10
CA HIS A 15 -16.83 -5.48 -9.92
C HIS A 15 -17.99 -5.59 -10.91
N ARG A 16 -17.86 -6.37 -12.00
CA ARG A 16 -18.93 -6.59 -12.99
C ARG A 16 -19.91 -7.69 -12.62
N VAL A 17 -19.51 -8.58 -11.70
CA VAL A 17 -20.38 -9.65 -11.22
C VAL A 17 -21.17 -9.13 -10.02
N THR A 18 -22.41 -9.55 -9.83
CA THR A 18 -23.18 -9.19 -8.63
C THR A 18 -22.59 -9.84 -7.38
N SER A 19 -22.59 -9.13 -6.24
CA SER A 19 -22.26 -9.74 -4.95
C SER A 19 -23.49 -10.39 -4.34
N PHE A 20 -23.32 -11.47 -3.60
CA PHE A 20 -24.41 -12.20 -2.93
C PHE A 20 -24.66 -11.71 -1.48
N GLY A 21 -24.20 -10.52 -1.14
CA GLY A 21 -24.52 -9.84 0.11
C GLY A 21 -23.51 -10.13 1.23
N VAL A 22 -24.01 -10.52 2.40
CA VAL A 22 -23.22 -10.60 3.65
C VAL A 22 -22.07 -11.60 3.58
N ALA A 23 -22.21 -12.65 2.78
CA ALA A 23 -21.15 -13.65 2.58
C ALA A 23 -19.90 -13.10 1.87
N ASP A 24 -20.04 -11.99 1.13
CA ASP A 24 -18.92 -11.32 0.44
C ASP A 24 -18.28 -10.22 1.32
N LEU A 25 -18.84 -9.94 2.49
CA LEU A 25 -18.34 -8.91 3.39
C LEU A 25 -17.27 -9.50 4.32
N ASN A 26 -16.03 -9.03 4.16
CA ASN A 26 -14.89 -9.39 4.99
C ASN A 26 -14.27 -8.14 5.63
N GLU A 27 -13.24 -8.32 6.46
CA GLU A 27 -12.43 -7.22 7.04
C GLU A 27 -11.82 -6.30 5.96
N ASP A 28 -11.63 -6.81 4.74
CA ASP A 28 -11.13 -6.06 3.59
C ASP A 28 -12.18 -5.18 2.90
N THR A 29 -13.41 -5.16 3.37
CA THR A 29 -14.46 -4.30 2.80
C THR A 29 -14.16 -2.83 3.08
N PRO A 30 -14.17 -1.98 2.05
CA PRO A 30 -13.87 -0.56 2.24
C PRO A 30 -15.00 0.10 3.02
N TYR A 31 -14.62 0.89 4.02
CA TYR A 31 -15.56 1.80 4.69
C TYR A 31 -16.04 2.86 3.70
N ILE A 32 -17.36 3.00 3.56
CA ILE A 32 -17.97 3.90 2.60
C ILE A 32 -18.19 5.26 3.26
N TYR A 33 -17.45 6.27 2.80
CA TYR A 33 -17.62 7.65 3.24
C TYR A 33 -18.75 8.32 2.44
N ARG A 34 -19.89 8.57 3.10
CA ARG A 34 -21.04 9.25 2.52
C ARG A 34 -21.29 10.57 3.24
N ILE A 35 -21.66 11.61 2.49
CA ILE A 35 -22.01 12.90 3.10
C ILE A 35 -23.30 12.83 3.92
N GLU A 36 -24.19 11.87 3.62
CA GLU A 36 -25.48 11.67 4.29
C GLU A 36 -25.32 11.15 5.72
N ASP A 37 -24.23 10.42 6.00
CA ASP A 37 -23.96 9.83 7.32
C ASP A 37 -23.27 10.83 8.28
N VAL A 38 -23.05 12.07 7.82
CA VAL A 38 -22.36 13.11 8.59
C VAL A 38 -23.26 13.62 9.71
N SER A 39 -22.82 13.43 10.95
CA SER A 39 -23.49 14.00 12.13
C SER A 39 -22.65 15.10 12.80
N SER A 40 -21.34 15.09 12.59
CA SER A 40 -20.38 16.01 13.23
C SER A 40 -19.39 16.63 12.23
N TYR A 41 -18.81 17.76 12.61
CA TYR A 41 -17.71 18.39 11.87
C TYR A 41 -16.49 17.46 11.71
N THR A 42 -16.26 16.56 12.66
CA THR A 42 -15.21 15.54 12.59
C THR A 42 -15.43 14.58 11.42
N ASP A 43 -16.69 14.26 11.12
CA ASP A 43 -17.04 13.29 10.08
C ASP A 43 -16.80 13.91 8.70
N ILE A 44 -17.12 15.20 8.52
CA ILE A 44 -16.77 15.94 7.30
C ILE A 44 -15.25 15.96 7.09
N GLN A 45 -14.46 16.16 8.15
CA GLN A 45 -13.00 16.10 8.03
C GLN A 45 -12.52 14.72 7.62
N SER A 46 -13.17 13.65 8.10
CA SER A 46 -12.85 12.27 7.71
C SER A 46 -13.13 12.02 6.22
N ILE A 47 -14.24 12.56 5.69
CA ILE A 47 -14.59 12.50 4.26
C ILE A 47 -13.55 13.25 3.42
N ILE A 48 -13.18 14.46 3.84
CA ILE A 48 -12.13 15.25 3.18
C ILE A 48 -10.83 14.45 3.16
N TRP A 49 -10.43 13.89 4.30
CA TRP A 49 -9.20 13.10 4.40
C TRP A 49 -9.25 11.85 3.52
N ALA A 50 -10.37 11.13 3.49
CA ALA A 50 -10.57 9.96 2.64
C ALA A 50 -10.49 10.32 1.14
N ALA A 51 -11.09 11.43 0.74
CA ALA A 51 -11.01 11.93 -0.64
C ALA A 51 -9.57 12.31 -1.04
N TYR A 52 -8.81 12.98 -0.16
CA TYR A 52 -7.38 13.23 -0.42
C TYR A 52 -6.58 11.93 -0.53
N ARG A 53 -6.84 10.96 0.35
CA ARG A 53 -6.16 9.65 0.32
C ARG A 53 -6.45 8.89 -0.96
N GLN A 54 -7.68 8.94 -1.44
CA GLN A 54 -8.11 8.31 -2.69
C GLN A 54 -7.47 8.97 -3.92
N ILE A 55 -7.44 10.31 -3.97
CA ILE A 55 -7.01 11.05 -5.16
C ILE A 55 -5.50 11.30 -5.23
N PHE A 56 -4.83 11.61 -4.11
CA PHE A 56 -3.40 11.97 -4.10
C PHE A 56 -2.48 10.84 -3.62
N SER A 57 -3.03 9.80 -3.00
CA SER A 57 -2.30 8.85 -2.15
C SER A 57 -1.86 9.45 -0.81
N GLU A 58 -1.54 8.57 0.14
CA GLU A 58 -1.32 8.94 1.55
C GLU A 58 -0.12 9.87 1.79
N HIS A 59 0.95 9.72 1.00
CA HIS A 59 2.19 10.49 1.15
C HIS A 59 2.09 11.94 0.64
N GLU A 60 1.09 12.26 -0.19
CA GLU A 60 0.95 13.58 -0.81
C GLU A 60 -0.10 14.46 -0.10
N ILE A 61 -0.67 14.01 1.03
CA ILE A 61 -1.61 14.78 1.88
C ILE A 61 -0.84 15.80 2.74
N LEU A 62 -0.04 16.63 2.08
CA LEU A 62 0.81 17.63 2.71
C LEU A 62 0.07 18.97 2.80
N LYS A 63 0.40 19.78 3.81
CA LYS A 63 -0.29 21.05 4.08
C LYS A 63 -0.29 22.01 2.87
N PHE A 64 0.75 21.96 2.03
CA PHE A 64 0.87 22.78 0.83
C PHE A 64 0.07 22.27 -0.37
N ASN A 65 -0.27 20.97 -0.42
CA ASN A 65 -1.08 20.38 -1.49
C ASN A 65 -2.60 20.53 -1.24
N ARG A 66 -2.98 20.93 -0.02
CA ARG A 66 -4.39 21.06 0.38
C ARG A 66 -5.09 22.25 -0.28
N GLN A 67 -6.25 21.96 -0.85
CA GLN A 67 -7.16 22.88 -1.53
C GLN A 67 -8.19 23.44 -0.53
N LYS A 68 -7.76 24.45 0.24
CA LYS A 68 -8.60 25.06 1.30
C LYS A 68 -9.94 25.61 0.79
N THR A 69 -9.96 26.17 -0.41
CA THR A 69 -11.17 26.73 -1.02
C THR A 69 -12.20 25.64 -1.28
N LEU A 70 -11.80 24.51 -1.88
CA LEU A 70 -12.65 23.35 -2.13
C LEU A 70 -13.12 22.70 -0.82
N GLU A 71 -12.25 22.60 0.19
CA GLU A 71 -12.62 22.08 1.51
C GLU A 71 -13.70 22.93 2.17
N SER A 72 -13.58 24.25 2.13
CA SER A 72 -14.60 25.16 2.67
C SER A 72 -15.93 25.04 1.94
N GLN A 73 -15.91 24.94 0.60
CA GLN A 73 -17.13 24.76 -0.20
C GLN A 73 -17.86 23.44 0.12
N LEU A 74 -17.11 22.36 0.32
CA LEU A 74 -17.68 21.07 0.74
C LEU A 74 -18.27 21.17 2.15
N LYS A 75 -17.58 21.83 3.09
CA LYS A 75 -18.07 22.02 4.47
C LYS A 75 -19.36 22.83 4.54
N THR A 76 -19.53 23.80 3.66
CA THR A 76 -20.75 24.63 3.57
C THR A 76 -21.88 23.93 2.79
N GLY A 77 -21.59 22.79 2.14
CA GLY A 77 -22.57 22.08 1.30
C GLY A 77 -22.84 22.74 -0.05
N SER A 78 -22.02 23.70 -0.46
CA SER A 78 -22.13 24.35 -1.78
C SER A 78 -21.60 23.47 -2.92
N LEU A 79 -20.91 22.38 -2.59
CA LEU A 79 -20.24 21.48 -3.52
C LEU A 79 -20.59 20.04 -3.16
N SER A 80 -20.95 19.22 -4.15
CA SER A 80 -21.15 17.78 -3.93
C SER A 80 -19.82 17.05 -3.73
N VAL A 81 -19.86 15.80 -3.23
CA VAL A 81 -18.64 14.98 -3.12
C VAL A 81 -18.07 14.69 -4.51
N ARG A 82 -18.94 14.45 -5.51
CA ARG A 82 -18.55 14.30 -6.91
C ARG A 82 -17.78 15.52 -7.42
N ASP A 83 -18.31 16.73 -7.20
CA ASP A 83 -17.68 17.95 -7.67
C ASP A 83 -16.39 18.26 -6.89
N PHE A 84 -16.34 17.89 -5.61
CA PHE A 84 -15.11 17.96 -4.81
C PHE A 84 -14.01 17.07 -5.38
N ILE A 85 -14.34 15.81 -5.72
CA ILE A 85 -13.40 14.88 -6.37
C ILE A 85 -12.95 15.40 -7.74
N ARG A 86 -13.87 15.98 -8.53
CA ARG A 86 -13.55 16.65 -9.80
C ARG A 86 -12.59 17.83 -9.59
N GLY A 87 -12.81 18.64 -8.55
CA GLY A 87 -11.94 19.76 -8.20
C GLY A 87 -10.54 19.32 -7.75
N LEU A 88 -10.45 18.28 -6.91
CA LEU A 88 -9.17 17.74 -6.44
C LEU A 88 -8.32 17.19 -7.59
N THR A 89 -8.93 16.45 -8.50
CA THR A 89 -8.22 15.89 -9.68
C THR A 89 -7.78 16.96 -10.66
N LYS A 90 -8.53 18.06 -10.80
CA LYS A 90 -8.16 19.21 -11.64
C LYS A 90 -7.20 20.20 -10.97
N SER A 91 -6.84 19.99 -9.71
CA SER A 91 -5.97 20.91 -8.98
C SER A 91 -4.55 20.95 -9.55
N GLU A 92 -3.87 22.08 -9.36
CA GLU A 92 -2.46 22.25 -9.73
C GLU A 92 -1.56 21.21 -9.03
N ALA A 93 -1.88 20.87 -7.77
CA ALA A 93 -1.16 19.84 -7.03
C ALA A 93 -1.22 18.49 -7.74
N PHE A 94 -2.41 18.10 -8.24
CA PHE A 94 -2.57 16.83 -8.95
C PHE A 94 -1.83 16.87 -10.28
N TYR A 95 -1.90 18.00 -10.99
CA TYR A 95 -1.17 18.20 -12.23
C TYR A 95 0.34 18.04 -12.05
N ARG A 96 0.93 18.73 -11.08
CA ARG A 96 2.37 18.66 -10.81
C ARG A 96 2.80 17.26 -10.39
N LEU A 97 2.06 16.60 -9.50
CA LEU A 97 2.47 15.32 -8.92
C LEU A 97 2.27 14.16 -9.88
N VAL A 98 1.12 14.12 -10.56
CA VAL A 98 0.67 12.96 -11.34
C VAL A 98 0.74 13.26 -12.84
N VAL A 99 0.14 14.35 -13.31
CA VAL A 99 0.04 14.61 -14.77
C VAL A 99 1.40 14.86 -15.39
N SER A 100 2.27 15.65 -14.75
CA SER A 100 3.58 16.02 -15.29
C SER A 100 4.57 14.85 -15.38
N SER A 101 4.36 13.81 -14.58
CA SER A 101 5.30 12.69 -14.39
C SER A 101 4.89 11.40 -15.09
N ASN A 102 3.81 11.41 -15.87
CA ASN A 102 3.27 10.23 -16.53
C ASN A 102 2.87 10.52 -17.98
N ASN A 103 2.87 9.47 -18.81
CA ASN A 103 2.32 9.51 -20.16
C ASN A 103 0.79 9.39 -20.14
N ASN A 104 0.13 9.69 -21.27
CA ASN A 104 -1.33 9.69 -21.35
C ASN A 104 -1.93 8.30 -21.04
N TYR A 105 -1.30 7.21 -21.47
CA TYR A 105 -1.80 5.85 -21.23
C TYR A 105 -1.81 5.50 -19.74
N ARG A 106 -0.70 5.77 -19.04
CA ARG A 106 -0.59 5.54 -17.60
C ARG A 106 -1.49 6.48 -16.81
N LEU A 107 -1.68 7.72 -17.27
CA LEU A 107 -2.63 8.64 -16.66
C LEU A 107 -4.06 8.11 -16.71
N VAL A 108 -4.47 7.50 -17.82
CA VAL A 108 -5.77 6.83 -17.89
C VAL A 108 -5.87 5.74 -16.84
N ASP A 109 -4.90 4.82 -16.74
CA ASP A 109 -4.95 3.74 -15.75
C ASP A 109 -5.00 4.27 -14.29
N ILE A 110 -4.18 5.28 -13.96
CA ILE A 110 -4.18 5.91 -12.63
C ILE A 110 -5.55 6.54 -12.33
N THR A 111 -6.12 7.27 -13.28
CA THR A 111 -7.40 7.95 -13.07
C THR A 111 -8.59 6.99 -13.00
N LEU A 112 -8.63 5.93 -13.82
CA LEU A 112 -9.63 4.87 -13.69
C LEU A 112 -9.57 4.22 -12.30
N LYS A 113 -8.36 3.95 -11.79
CA LYS A 113 -8.16 3.35 -10.46
C LYS A 113 -8.59 4.26 -9.31
N ARG A 114 -8.35 5.57 -9.43
CA ARG A 114 -8.64 6.57 -8.38
C ARG A 114 -10.09 7.07 -8.42
N LEU A 115 -10.66 7.28 -9.61
CA LEU A 115 -12.01 7.81 -9.79
C LEU A 115 -13.08 6.73 -9.91
N LEU A 116 -12.83 5.69 -10.73
CA LEU A 116 -13.79 4.60 -10.94
C LEU A 116 -13.53 3.41 -10.02
N GLY A 117 -12.45 3.41 -9.24
CA GLY A 117 -12.14 2.34 -8.30
C GLY A 117 -11.87 1.00 -8.95
N ARG A 118 -11.49 0.95 -10.24
CA ARG A 118 -11.15 -0.27 -11.01
C ARG A 118 -9.93 -0.06 -11.88
N ALA A 119 -9.30 -1.15 -12.32
CA ALA A 119 -8.24 -1.09 -13.33
C ALA A 119 -8.83 -0.98 -14.76
N SER A 120 -8.00 -0.57 -15.72
CA SER A 120 -8.31 -0.68 -17.14
C SER A 120 -8.68 -2.12 -17.52
N TYR A 121 -9.66 -2.29 -18.41
CA TYR A 121 -10.06 -3.61 -18.91
C TYR A 121 -8.99 -4.24 -19.79
N ASN A 122 -8.42 -3.43 -20.68
CA ASN A 122 -7.41 -3.81 -21.64
C ASN A 122 -6.65 -2.56 -22.11
N LYS A 123 -5.59 -2.77 -22.91
CA LYS A 123 -4.82 -1.67 -23.52
C LYS A 123 -5.65 -0.83 -24.49
N GLU A 124 -6.71 -1.39 -25.08
CA GLU A 124 -7.61 -0.66 -25.98
C GLU A 124 -8.37 0.45 -25.24
N GLU A 125 -8.84 0.18 -24.00
CA GLU A 125 -9.47 1.21 -23.14
C GLU A 125 -8.49 2.34 -22.84
N GLU A 126 -7.22 2.02 -22.55
CA GLU A 126 -6.18 3.04 -22.32
C GLU A 126 -5.96 3.92 -23.55
N ILE A 127 -5.89 3.31 -24.73
CA ILE A 127 -5.75 4.04 -26.00
C ILE A 127 -6.98 4.90 -26.28
N ALA A 128 -8.18 4.35 -26.08
CA ALA A 128 -9.45 5.02 -26.32
C ALA A 128 -9.62 6.27 -25.45
N TRP A 129 -9.18 6.24 -24.20
CA TRP A 129 -9.23 7.41 -23.32
C TRP A 129 -8.04 8.36 -23.51
N SER A 130 -6.88 7.86 -23.95
CA SER A 130 -5.69 8.69 -24.18
C SER A 130 -5.93 9.78 -25.24
N ILE A 131 -6.76 9.50 -26.26
CA ILE A 131 -7.12 10.49 -27.29
C ILE A 131 -8.06 11.57 -26.75
N VAL A 132 -8.89 11.26 -25.74
CA VAL A 132 -9.73 12.25 -25.07
C VAL A 132 -8.87 13.26 -24.33
N ILE A 133 -7.81 12.79 -23.66
CA ILE A 133 -6.81 13.66 -23.02
C ILE A 133 -6.12 14.54 -24.07
N ALA A 134 -5.73 13.97 -25.22
CA ALA A 134 -5.05 14.74 -26.27
C ALA A 134 -5.96 15.79 -26.95
N THR A 135 -7.26 15.52 -27.06
CA THR A 135 -8.21 16.40 -27.77
C THR A 135 -8.89 17.44 -26.88
N LYS A 136 -9.23 17.08 -25.62
CA LYS A 136 -9.95 17.95 -24.68
C LYS A 136 -9.09 18.40 -23.50
N GLY A 137 -7.84 17.98 -23.44
CA GLY A 137 -6.97 18.17 -22.29
C GLY A 137 -7.33 17.24 -21.12
N PHE A 138 -6.48 17.25 -20.09
CA PHE A 138 -6.68 16.44 -18.89
C PHE A 138 -7.98 16.79 -18.15
N GLY A 139 -8.32 18.08 -18.07
CA GLY A 139 -9.54 18.53 -17.40
C GLY A 139 -10.82 17.99 -18.05
N GLY A 140 -10.90 18.02 -19.38
CA GLY A 140 -12.06 17.50 -20.12
C GLY A 140 -12.16 15.97 -20.06
N PHE A 141 -11.03 15.27 -19.91
CA PHE A 141 -11.01 13.84 -19.64
C PHE A 141 -11.57 13.50 -18.26
N VAL A 142 -11.18 14.25 -17.21
CA VAL A 142 -11.74 14.10 -15.87
C VAL A 142 -13.25 14.31 -15.88
N ASP A 143 -13.74 15.33 -16.58
CA ASP A 143 -15.18 15.58 -16.71
C ASP A 143 -15.89 14.39 -17.35
N ALA A 144 -15.36 13.89 -18.48
CA ALA A 144 -15.93 12.75 -19.18
C ALA A 144 -15.99 11.47 -18.32
N LEU A 145 -15.03 11.27 -17.40
CA LEU A 145 -15.05 10.15 -16.46
C LEU A 145 -16.05 10.35 -15.32
N VAL A 146 -16.07 11.53 -14.70
CA VAL A 146 -16.94 11.82 -13.56
C VAL A 146 -18.41 11.90 -13.97
N ASP A 147 -18.68 12.35 -15.20
CA ASP A 147 -20.03 12.43 -15.76
C ASP A 147 -20.49 11.10 -16.40
N SER A 148 -19.66 10.05 -16.32
CA SER A 148 -20.02 8.73 -16.85
C SER A 148 -21.15 8.07 -16.04
N GLU A 149 -21.95 7.26 -16.73
CA GLU A 149 -22.97 6.42 -16.08
C GLU A 149 -22.33 5.45 -15.09
N GLU A 150 -21.10 4.97 -15.36
CA GLU A 150 -20.38 4.08 -14.45
C GLU A 150 -20.08 4.74 -13.10
N TYR A 151 -19.64 6.01 -13.12
CA TYR A 151 -19.40 6.78 -11.90
C TYR A 151 -20.72 7.02 -11.14
N THR A 152 -21.76 7.46 -11.86
CA THR A 152 -23.07 7.75 -11.28
C THR A 152 -23.70 6.52 -10.64
N ASN A 153 -23.66 5.37 -11.31
CA ASN A 153 -24.21 4.10 -10.80
C ASN A 153 -23.42 3.53 -9.62
N SER A 154 -22.13 3.86 -9.49
CA SER A 154 -21.27 3.29 -8.44
C SER A 154 -21.20 4.16 -7.18
N PHE A 155 -21.10 5.49 -7.35
CA PHE A 155 -20.82 6.42 -6.26
C PHE A 155 -21.86 7.54 -6.14
N GLY A 156 -22.61 7.85 -7.20
CA GLY A 156 -23.54 8.99 -7.18
C GLY A 156 -22.83 10.32 -6.93
N ASP A 157 -23.49 11.24 -6.23
CA ASP A 157 -22.98 12.59 -5.95
C ASP A 157 -22.35 12.74 -4.57
N ASN A 158 -22.64 11.79 -3.68
CA ASN A 158 -22.50 11.92 -2.24
C ASN A 158 -21.47 10.98 -1.61
N ILE A 159 -20.90 10.06 -2.40
CA ILE A 159 -19.99 9.01 -1.92
C ILE A 159 -18.57 9.28 -2.44
N VAL A 160 -17.59 9.16 -1.55
CA VAL A 160 -16.17 9.21 -1.94
C VAL A 160 -15.81 7.93 -2.69
N PRO A 161 -15.16 8.01 -3.88
CA PRO A 161 -14.72 6.84 -4.60
C PRO A 161 -13.83 5.93 -3.76
N TYR A 162 -13.98 4.64 -3.95
CA TYR A 162 -13.19 3.60 -3.28
C TYR A 162 -12.86 2.48 -4.24
N GLN A 163 -11.86 1.66 -3.92
CA GLN A 163 -11.51 0.49 -4.72
C GLN A 163 -12.63 -0.55 -4.66
N ARG A 164 -13.30 -0.78 -5.79
CA ARG A 164 -14.44 -1.68 -5.88
C ARG A 164 -13.95 -3.13 -5.94
N LYS A 165 -14.53 -3.98 -5.10
CA LYS A 165 -14.33 -5.44 -5.08
C LYS A 165 -12.86 -5.88 -5.13
N ARG A 166 -12.04 -5.35 -4.21
CA ARG A 166 -10.62 -5.67 -4.08
C ARG A 166 -10.39 -7.17 -3.84
N MET A 167 -11.15 -7.78 -2.93
CA MET A 167 -10.87 -9.15 -2.44
C MET A 167 -9.38 -9.26 -2.05
N GLU A 168 -8.65 -10.26 -2.53
CA GLU A 168 -7.21 -10.48 -2.31
C GLU A 168 -6.29 -9.57 -3.16
N GLY A 169 -6.85 -8.64 -3.92
CA GLY A 169 -6.10 -7.73 -4.80
C GLY A 169 -5.23 -6.73 -4.02
N ARG A 170 -4.11 -6.32 -4.63
CA ARG A 170 -3.27 -5.25 -4.05
C ARG A 170 -4.01 -3.89 -4.06
N PRO A 171 -3.83 -3.05 -3.04
CA PRO A 171 -4.31 -1.67 -3.05
C PRO A 171 -3.79 -0.89 -4.26
N HIS A 172 -4.65 -0.12 -4.94
CA HIS A 172 -4.28 0.63 -6.15
C HIS A 172 -3.08 1.56 -5.94
N ASN A 173 -3.00 2.24 -4.79
CA ASN A 173 -1.88 3.16 -4.50
C ASN A 173 -0.50 2.47 -4.44
N LEU A 174 -0.46 1.15 -4.19
CA LEU A 174 0.78 0.37 -4.22
C LEU A 174 1.11 -0.15 -5.63
N VAL A 175 0.07 -0.47 -6.43
CA VAL A 175 0.23 -0.96 -7.80
C VAL A 175 0.62 0.17 -8.76
N THR A 176 0.04 1.35 -8.56
CA THR A 176 0.31 2.54 -9.38
C THR A 176 0.95 3.64 -8.53
N PRO A 177 2.28 3.57 -8.32
CA PRO A 177 3.01 4.66 -7.67
C PRO A 177 2.97 5.93 -8.54
N ARG A 178 3.38 7.06 -7.95
CA ARG A 178 3.32 8.40 -8.56
C ARG A 178 3.81 8.44 -10.00
N TYR A 179 4.92 7.76 -10.32
CA TYR A 179 5.47 7.65 -11.66
C TYR A 179 5.98 6.22 -11.92
N GLY A 180 5.99 5.84 -13.20
CA GLY A 180 6.43 4.52 -13.67
C GLY A 180 7.95 4.42 -13.87
N GLU A 181 8.37 3.28 -14.41
CA GLU A 181 9.76 3.01 -14.80
C GLU A 181 10.23 3.96 -15.90
N ASP A 182 9.41 4.18 -16.93
CA ASP A 182 9.72 5.06 -18.07
C ASP A 182 10.15 6.48 -17.63
N PHE A 183 9.49 7.02 -16.60
CA PHE A 183 9.82 8.34 -16.08
C PHE A 183 11.09 8.31 -15.21
N ARG A 184 11.32 7.21 -14.47
CA ARG A 184 12.54 7.03 -13.66
C ARG A 184 13.79 7.00 -14.52
N GLU A 185 13.71 6.30 -15.64
CA GLU A 185 14.79 6.21 -16.64
C GLU A 185 15.04 7.58 -17.27
N LYS A 186 13.98 8.26 -17.71
CA LYS A 186 14.10 9.59 -18.33
C LYS A 186 14.75 10.64 -17.42
N VAL A 187 14.46 10.59 -16.12
CA VAL A 187 15.00 11.55 -15.14
C VAL A 187 16.36 11.08 -14.58
N GLY A 188 16.80 9.85 -14.88
CA GLY A 188 18.08 9.32 -14.41
C GLY A 188 18.14 9.05 -12.89
N THR A 189 16.99 9.02 -12.21
CA THR A 189 16.93 8.85 -10.74
C THR A 189 17.54 7.53 -10.23
N VAL A 190 17.69 6.52 -11.09
CA VAL A 190 18.14 5.17 -10.71
C VAL A 190 19.65 4.98 -10.93
N GLU A 191 20.29 5.76 -11.81
CA GLU A 191 21.69 5.54 -12.20
C GLU A 191 22.69 5.81 -11.08
N THR A 192 22.33 6.65 -10.10
CA THR A 192 23.13 6.93 -8.89
C THR A 192 22.43 6.48 -7.60
N ASP A 193 21.76 5.33 -7.61
CA ASP A 193 21.16 4.82 -6.36
C ASP A 193 22.16 3.94 -5.58
N TRP A 194 22.84 4.56 -4.61
CA TRP A 194 23.70 3.89 -3.63
C TRP A 194 22.95 2.81 -2.81
N ARG A 195 21.61 2.77 -2.85
CA ARG A 195 20.83 1.66 -2.27
C ARG A 195 21.05 0.33 -2.98
N PHE A 196 21.25 0.30 -4.30
CA PHE A 196 21.48 -0.97 -5.00
C PHE A 196 22.85 -1.57 -4.65
N THR A 197 23.86 -0.72 -4.45
CA THR A 197 25.15 -1.16 -3.92
C THR A 197 25.00 -1.56 -2.46
N LEU A 198 24.33 -0.76 -1.62
CA LEU A 198 24.12 -1.09 -0.21
C LEU A 198 23.30 -2.38 -0.01
N GLU A 199 22.25 -2.63 -0.80
CA GLU A 199 21.45 -3.86 -0.70
C GLU A 199 22.24 -5.11 -1.07
N LYS A 200 23.16 -5.00 -2.04
CA LYS A 200 24.10 -6.08 -2.37
C LYS A 200 25.03 -6.41 -1.20
N PHE A 201 25.43 -5.40 -0.41
CA PHE A 201 26.40 -5.57 0.67
C PHE A 201 25.78 -5.83 2.07
N TYR A 202 24.60 -5.28 2.36
CA TYR A 202 24.06 -5.20 3.73
C TYR A 202 22.69 -5.86 3.94
N THR A 203 21.96 -6.27 2.89
CA THR A 203 20.65 -6.88 3.11
C THR A 203 20.80 -8.30 3.67
N ARG A 204 20.08 -8.58 4.78
CA ARG A 204 20.04 -9.89 5.45
C ARG A 204 19.78 -11.05 4.49
N LYS A 205 18.91 -10.87 3.48
CA LYS A 205 18.64 -11.83 2.40
C LYS A 205 19.88 -12.26 1.59
N PHE A 206 20.90 -11.39 1.46
CA PHE A 206 22.15 -11.70 0.76
C PHE A 206 23.17 -12.36 1.70
N GLN A 207 23.11 -12.06 3.01
CA GLN A 207 23.89 -12.72 4.06
C GLN A 207 23.31 -14.10 4.46
N GLU A 208 21.99 -14.29 4.34
CA GLU A 208 21.22 -15.53 4.54
C GLU A 208 21.20 -16.42 3.28
N LYS A 209 21.81 -15.98 2.18
CA LYS A 209 22.06 -16.82 1.01
C LYS A 209 22.70 -18.10 1.54
N ARG A 210 22.08 -19.25 1.26
CA ARG A 210 22.40 -20.58 1.84
C ARG A 210 23.87 -20.63 2.24
N LEU A 211 24.13 -20.51 3.55
CA LEU A 211 25.48 -20.59 4.08
C LEU A 211 26.10 -21.89 3.52
N PRO A 212 27.34 -21.86 2.98
CA PRO A 212 27.96 -23.06 2.46
C PRO A 212 28.00 -24.14 3.54
N GLU A 213 27.99 -25.42 3.13
CA GLU A 213 28.17 -26.51 4.09
C GLU A 213 29.52 -26.35 4.80
N GLY A 214 29.49 -26.33 6.14
CA GLY A 214 30.67 -26.06 6.97
C GLY A 214 30.83 -24.62 7.47
N ASP A 215 29.94 -23.68 7.12
CA ASP A 215 29.99 -22.32 7.69
C ASP A 215 29.64 -22.36 9.21
N PRO A 216 30.53 -21.85 10.10
CA PRO A 216 30.31 -21.83 11.54
C PRO A 216 29.01 -21.12 11.97
N ARG A 217 28.52 -20.17 11.16
CA ARG A 217 27.30 -19.39 11.46
C ARG A 217 26.04 -20.27 11.48
N LYS A 218 26.03 -21.41 10.78
CA LYS A 218 24.92 -22.39 10.84
C LYS A 218 24.75 -23.01 12.23
N TYR A 219 25.83 -23.06 13.01
CA TYR A 219 25.85 -23.66 14.34
C TYR A 219 25.73 -22.61 15.44
N ALA A 220 25.48 -21.34 15.10
CA ALA A 220 25.38 -20.25 16.08
C ALA A 220 24.18 -20.45 17.04
N ASP A 221 23.01 -20.83 16.51
CA ASP A 221 21.83 -21.12 17.34
C ASP A 221 22.04 -22.36 18.21
N MET A 222 22.73 -23.38 17.67
CA MET A 222 23.14 -24.57 18.43
C MET A 222 24.11 -24.18 19.55
N ALA A 223 25.16 -23.42 19.26
CA ALA A 223 26.13 -22.95 20.24
C ALA A 223 25.49 -22.06 21.32
N ALA A 224 24.56 -21.18 20.93
CA ALA A 224 23.78 -20.38 21.86
C ALA A 224 22.89 -21.25 22.76
N SER A 225 22.27 -22.30 22.20
CA SER A 225 21.49 -23.28 22.97
C SER A 225 22.36 -24.17 23.89
N MET A 226 23.64 -24.36 23.54
CA MET A 226 24.63 -25.09 24.33
C MET A 226 25.25 -24.23 25.43
N SER A 227 25.00 -22.92 25.46
CA SER A 227 25.22 -22.10 26.65
C SER A 227 24.19 -22.50 27.69
N GLY A 228 24.41 -23.67 28.27
CA GLY A 228 23.62 -24.18 29.37
C GLY A 228 23.66 -23.15 30.48
N LYS A 229 22.50 -22.89 31.08
CA LYS A 229 22.40 -22.52 32.49
C LYS A 229 23.53 -23.26 33.19
N GLY A 230 24.53 -22.54 33.68
CA GLY A 230 25.61 -23.16 34.42
C GLY A 230 24.93 -24.03 35.47
N ASN A 231 25.05 -25.35 35.35
CA ASN A 231 24.73 -26.21 36.47
C ASN A 231 25.53 -25.60 37.62
N TYR A 232 24.85 -25.25 38.70
CA TYR A 232 25.47 -24.88 39.95
C TYR A 232 26.21 -26.14 40.40
N GLY A 233 27.35 -26.43 39.76
CA GLY A 233 28.22 -27.52 40.10
C GLY A 233 28.56 -27.25 41.54
N GLN A 234 28.06 -28.12 42.42
CA GLN A 234 28.42 -28.10 43.82
C GLN A 234 29.94 -27.97 43.86
N LYS A 235 30.44 -26.82 44.31
CA LYS A 235 31.85 -26.64 44.58
C LYS A 235 32.16 -27.46 45.82
N LEU A 236 32.21 -28.78 45.68
CA LEU A 236 32.75 -29.66 46.69
C LEU A 236 34.25 -29.45 46.65
N SER A 237 34.78 -28.75 47.64
CA SER A 237 36.21 -28.60 47.83
C SER A 237 36.77 -29.95 48.25
N ALA A 238 37.96 -30.32 47.77
CA ALA A 238 38.68 -31.49 48.28
C ALA A 238 39.00 -31.37 49.78
N PHE A 239 38.89 -30.18 50.37
CA PHE A 239 39.01 -29.94 51.81
C PHE A 239 37.73 -30.23 52.61
N ASP A 240 36.57 -30.37 51.95
CA ASP A 240 35.29 -30.66 52.61
C ASP A 240 35.01 -32.18 52.72
N ILE A 241 35.94 -33.01 52.23
CA ILE A 241 35.84 -34.48 52.27
C ILE A 241 36.67 -34.96 53.46
N ASP A 242 36.04 -35.54 54.48
CA ASP A 242 36.76 -36.20 55.57
C ASP A 242 37.25 -37.59 55.12
N TYR A 243 38.52 -37.64 54.71
CA TYR A 243 39.14 -38.86 54.22
C TYR A 243 39.40 -39.90 55.33
N LEU A 244 39.43 -39.51 56.61
CA LEU A 244 39.74 -40.43 57.71
C LEU A 244 38.55 -41.33 58.06
N ASP A 245 37.32 -40.83 57.91
CA ASP A 245 36.08 -41.61 58.08
C ASP A 245 35.81 -42.55 56.89
N ALA A 246 36.40 -42.28 55.73
CA ALA A 246 36.25 -43.11 54.52
C ALA A 246 37.13 -44.37 54.53
N VAL A 247 38.07 -44.51 55.48
CA VAL A 247 38.97 -45.67 55.57
C VAL A 247 38.47 -46.66 56.63
N PRO A 248 38.03 -47.87 56.24
CA PRO A 248 37.52 -48.86 57.20
C PRO A 248 38.63 -49.37 58.15
N TYR A 249 38.44 -49.15 59.45
CA TYR A 249 39.37 -49.57 60.51
C TYR A 249 39.35 -51.10 60.72
N ARG A 250 40.47 -51.79 60.45
CA ARG A 250 40.68 -53.18 60.87
C ARG A 250 41.21 -53.21 62.31
N GLY A 251 40.31 -53.25 63.28
CA GLY A 251 40.66 -53.52 64.68
C GLY A 251 41.20 -54.94 64.84
N GLY A 252 42.47 -55.07 65.22
CA GLY A 252 43.11 -56.35 65.51
C GLY A 252 42.52 -57.02 66.76
N SER A 253 42.11 -58.27 66.60
CA SER A 253 41.75 -59.19 67.69
C SER A 253 42.96 -59.42 68.60
N ARG A 254 42.79 -59.15 69.90
CA ARG A 254 43.72 -59.54 70.96
C ARG A 254 43.77 -61.07 71.07
N ARG A 255 44.97 -61.63 71.21
CA ARG A 255 45.22 -62.87 71.95
C ARG A 255 45.67 -62.51 73.34
#